data_AF-A0AAD4WQX5-F1
#
_entry.id   AF-A0AAD4WQX5-F1
#
_cell.length_a   1.000
_cell.length_b   1.000
_cell.length_c   1.000
_cell.angle_alpha   90.00
_cell.angle_beta   90.00
_cell.angle_gamma   90.00
#
_symmetry.space_group_name_H-M   'P 1'
#
loop_
_entity.id
_entity.type
_entity.pdbx_description
1 polymer ?
#
loop_
_entity_poly.entity_id
_entity_poly.type
_entity_poly.pdbx_seq_one_letter_code
_entity_poly.pdbx_strand_id
1 'polypeptide(L)'
;MEMISRRKLASEKWCSVLCSVIEDELKNLPAKGSNWRICRASESIFEVHADLSVMVNLDKRFCSCYQWQLLGFPSQHAIQVIQHSGLCLYNFVDEYYKAEFYRATYATPIFPIPDIEKPPTGVKCKRCGCCDLHSRRTCKAPI
;
A
#
# COMPACT_ATOMS: atom_id res chain seq x y z
N MET A 1 -16.13 2.18 -7.55
CA MET A 1 -15.09 2.18 -8.60
C MET A 1 -14.17 3.38 -8.60
N GLU A 2 -14.61 4.52 -8.08
CA GLU A 2 -13.85 5.78 -8.14
C GLU A 2 -12.52 5.74 -7.39
N MET A 3 -12.38 4.93 -6.34
CA MET A 3 -11.16 4.90 -5.52
C MET A 3 -9.91 4.47 -6.29
N ILE A 4 -9.98 3.44 -7.14
CA ILE A 4 -8.83 2.96 -7.92
C ILE A 4 -8.41 4.01 -8.95
N SER A 5 -9.39 4.59 -9.65
CA SER A 5 -9.16 5.67 -10.60
C SER A 5 -8.50 6.88 -9.92
N ARG A 6 -9.01 7.31 -8.76
CA ARG A 6 -8.42 8.40 -7.96
C ARG A 6 -6.97 8.11 -7.55
N ARG A 7 -6.68 6.89 -7.08
CA ARG A 7 -5.31 6.47 -6.68
C ARG A 7 -4.35 6.47 -7.86
N LYS A 8 -4.78 5.96 -9.02
CA LYS A 8 -4.00 6.01 -10.27
C LYS A 8 -3.66 7.45 -10.67
N LEU A 9 -4.67 8.30 -10.82
CA LEU A 9 -4.51 9.71 -11.20
C LEU A 9 -3.64 10.51 -10.21
N ALA A 10 -3.71 10.20 -8.91
CA ALA A 10 -2.84 10.80 -7.91
C ALA A 10 -1.37 10.40 -8.12
N SER A 11 -1.12 9.11 -8.37
CA SER A 11 0.24 8.56 -8.53
C SER A 11 0.94 8.97 -9.84
N GLU A 12 0.17 9.34 -10.87
CA GLU A 12 0.70 9.88 -12.14
C GLU A 12 1.43 11.22 -11.95
N LYS A 13 1.07 11.98 -10.91
CA LYS A 13 1.69 13.28 -10.60
C LYS A 13 2.96 13.15 -9.76
N TRP A 14 3.29 11.95 -9.28
CA TRP A 14 4.45 11.74 -8.41
C TRP A 14 5.74 11.62 -9.23
N CYS A 15 6.63 12.59 -9.08
CA CYS A 15 7.97 12.61 -9.70
C CYS A 15 9.06 11.99 -8.82
N SER A 16 8.76 11.66 -7.57
CA SER A 16 9.70 11.05 -6.61
C SER A 16 9.88 9.55 -6.83
N VAL A 17 10.98 9.01 -6.28
CA VAL A 17 11.24 7.56 -6.29
C VAL A 17 10.23 6.83 -5.39
N LEU A 18 9.92 7.40 -4.22
CA LEU A 18 8.96 6.83 -3.28
C LEU A 18 7.59 7.49 -3.41
N CYS A 19 6.59 6.83 -2.83
CA CYS A 19 5.25 7.40 -2.66
C CYS A 19 5.34 8.72 -1.88
N SER A 20 4.52 9.70 -2.24
CA SER A 20 4.63 11.08 -1.73
C SER A 20 4.66 11.18 -0.21
N VAL A 21 3.84 10.38 0.49
CA VAL A 21 3.77 10.37 1.96
C VAL A 21 5.10 9.93 2.58
N ILE A 22 5.71 8.89 2.03
CA ILE A 22 6.97 8.33 2.54
C ILE A 22 8.14 9.24 2.20
N GLU A 23 8.11 9.84 1.00
CA GLU A 23 9.10 10.81 0.57
C GLU A 23 9.13 12.04 1.50
N ASP A 24 7.97 12.53 1.91
CA ASP A 24 7.87 13.65 2.84
C ASP A 24 8.27 13.26 4.27
N GLU A 25 7.96 12.03 4.69
CA GLU A 25 8.44 11.51 5.97
C GLU A 25 9.97 11.43 6.00
N LEU A 26 10.59 10.97 4.90
CA LEU A 26 12.04 10.92 4.73
C LEU A 26 12.74 12.27 4.83
N LYS A 27 12.12 13.36 4.38
CA LYS A 27 12.74 14.69 4.48
C LYS A 27 12.85 15.18 5.93
N ASN A 28 11.97 14.71 6.80
CA ASN A 28 11.89 15.15 8.19
C ASN A 28 12.68 14.26 9.16
N LEU A 29 12.96 13.01 8.78
CA LEU A 29 13.68 12.06 9.62
C LEU A 29 15.16 12.45 9.94
N PRO A 30 15.98 12.97 9.01
CA PRO A 30 17.41 13.18 9.23
C PRO A 30 17.75 14.10 10.42
N ALA A 31 16.87 15.02 10.78
CA ALA A 31 17.10 15.94 11.89
C ALA A 31 17.16 15.24 13.26
N LYS A 32 16.45 14.12 13.41
CA LYS A 32 16.33 13.40 14.68
C LYS A 32 17.42 12.34 14.80
N GLY A 33 18.17 12.39 15.90
CA GLY A 33 19.30 11.51 16.16
C GLY A 33 20.63 11.99 15.57
N SER A 34 20.68 13.23 15.08
CA SER A 34 21.90 13.88 14.57
C SER A 34 23.02 14.02 15.61
N ASN A 35 22.68 13.95 16.89
CA ASN A 35 23.63 13.98 18.02
C ASN A 35 24.04 12.58 18.51
N TRP A 36 23.53 11.50 17.91
CA TRP A 36 23.86 10.14 18.32
C TRP A 36 25.27 9.76 17.86
N ARG A 37 25.97 9.00 18.70
CA ARG A 37 27.27 8.44 18.35
C ARG A 37 27.07 7.12 17.61
N ILE A 38 27.73 6.96 16.47
CA ILE A 38 27.68 5.73 15.66
C ILE A 38 29.06 5.06 15.71
N CYS A 39 29.09 3.82 16.17
CA CYS A 39 30.30 2.99 16.24
C CYS A 39 30.18 1.84 15.23
N ARG A 40 31.14 1.73 14.31
CA ARG A 40 31.16 0.63 13.33
C ARG A 40 31.82 -0.60 13.97
N ALA A 41 31.10 -1.71 14.03
CA ALA A 41 31.62 -2.99 14.55
C ALA A 41 32.17 -3.90 13.43
N SER A 42 31.58 -3.83 12.24
CA SER A 42 32.06 -4.48 11.01
C SER A 42 31.59 -3.70 9.78
N GLU A 43 31.81 -4.19 8.56
CA GLU A 43 31.46 -3.44 7.35
C GLU A 43 29.97 -3.06 7.28
N SER A 44 29.09 -3.96 7.71
CA SER A 44 27.64 -3.75 7.67
C SER A 44 26.97 -3.67 9.04
N ILE A 45 27.71 -3.84 10.15
CA ILE A 45 27.16 -3.82 11.51
C ILE A 45 27.63 -2.59 12.27
N PHE A 46 26.68 -1.89 12.87
CA PHE A 46 26.87 -0.65 13.60
C PHE A 46 26.14 -0.69 14.93
N GLU A 47 26.71 -0.02 15.91
CA GLU A 47 26.08 0.32 17.18
C GLU A 47 25.78 1.82 17.22
N VAL A 48 24.53 2.17 17.48
CA VAL A 48 24.06 3.54 17.58
C VAL A 48 23.77 3.83 19.05
N HIS A 49 24.51 4.76 19.63
CA HIS A 49 24.30 5.20 21.01
C HIS A 49 23.28 6.35 21.05
N ALA A 50 22.00 5.98 21.12
CA ALA A 50 20.88 6.86 21.40
C ALA A 50 20.54 6.85 22.91
N ASP A 51 19.27 7.04 23.29
CA ASP A 51 18.82 6.85 24.69
C ASP A 51 19.10 5.42 25.19
N LEU A 52 19.01 4.45 24.28
CA LEU A 52 19.46 3.09 24.45
C LEU A 52 20.39 2.75 23.27
N SER A 53 21.37 1.87 23.51
CA SER A 53 22.25 1.42 22.44
C SER A 53 21.50 0.45 21.53
N VAL A 54 21.53 0.73 20.22
CA VAL A 54 20.79 0.00 19.19
C VAL A 54 21.77 -0.56 18.16
N MET A 55 21.64 -1.84 17.85
CA MET A 55 22.41 -2.48 16.80
C MET A 55 21.68 -2.35 15.46
N VAL A 56 22.40 -1.95 14.42
CA VAL A 56 21.94 -1.90 13.04
C VAL A 56 22.82 -2.80 12.19
N ASN A 57 22.21 -3.64 11.36
CA ASN A 57 22.88 -4.43 10.34
C ASN A 57 22.28 -4.08 8.97
N LEU A 58 23.09 -3.46 8.11
CA LEU A 58 22.66 -2.96 6.80
C LEU A 58 22.39 -4.09 5.80
N ASP A 59 23.22 -5.14 5.77
CA ASP A 59 23.06 -6.27 4.84
C ASP A 59 21.77 -7.03 5.11
N LYS A 60 21.45 -7.21 6.39
CA LYS A 60 20.24 -7.90 6.83
C LYS A 60 19.03 -6.99 6.95
N ARG A 61 19.17 -5.70 6.62
CA ARG A 61 18.12 -4.67 6.80
C ARG A 61 17.48 -4.75 8.20
N PHE A 62 18.34 -4.80 9.21
CA PHE A 62 17.96 -5.11 10.58
C PHE A 62 18.29 -3.94 11.52
N CYS A 63 17.34 -3.60 12.39
CA CYS A 63 17.53 -2.74 13.56
C CYS A 63 17.08 -3.49 14.82
N SER A 64 17.85 -3.50 15.90
CA SER A 64 17.41 -4.11 17.17
C SER A 64 16.23 -3.39 17.83
N CYS A 65 15.86 -2.22 17.29
CA CYS A 65 14.64 -1.49 17.62
C CYS A 65 13.36 -2.10 16.98
N TYR A 66 13.48 -3.11 16.12
CA TYR A 66 12.40 -3.83 15.42
C TYR A 66 11.54 -3.01 14.43
N GLN A 67 11.64 -1.68 14.44
CA GLN A 67 10.84 -0.85 13.53
C GLN A 67 11.11 -1.13 12.05
N TRP A 68 12.37 -1.41 11.69
CA TRP A 68 12.70 -1.70 10.29
C TRP A 68 12.05 -2.99 9.80
N GLN A 69 12.04 -4.01 10.64
CA GLN A 69 11.50 -5.33 10.32
C GLN A 69 9.97 -5.34 10.29
N LEU A 70 9.34 -4.52 11.14
CA LEU A 70 7.89 -4.41 11.20
C LEU A 70 7.32 -3.62 10.02
N LEU A 71 8.03 -2.58 9.59
CA LEU A 71 7.54 -1.67 8.56
C LEU A 71 8.11 -1.99 7.17
N GLY A 72 9.24 -2.69 7.05
CA GLY A 72 9.97 -2.79 5.77
C GLY A 72 10.64 -1.47 5.35
N PHE A 73 10.73 -0.52 6.28
CA PHE A 73 11.27 0.82 6.08
C PHE A 73 12.33 1.14 7.13
N PRO A 74 13.50 1.72 6.77
CA PRO A 74 14.57 2.01 7.71
C PRO A 74 14.10 2.81 8.92
N SER A 75 14.39 2.30 10.13
CA SER A 75 14.15 3.06 11.36
C SER A 75 15.06 4.29 11.44
N GLN A 76 14.79 5.20 12.38
CA GLN A 76 15.65 6.38 12.56
C GLN A 76 17.13 6.01 12.80
N HIS A 77 17.39 4.96 13.60
CA HIS A 77 18.74 4.46 13.82
C HIS A 77 19.40 3.99 12.51
N ALA A 78 18.64 3.26 11.68
CA ALA A 78 19.13 2.80 10.39
C ALA A 78 19.39 3.95 9.42
N ILE A 79 18.51 4.96 9.38
CA ILE A 79 18.69 6.16 8.55
C ILE A 79 20.00 6.86 8.90
N GLN A 80 20.25 7.10 10.19
CA GLN A 80 21.49 7.72 10.66
C GLN A 80 22.73 6.90 10.25
N VAL A 81 22.67 5.57 10.36
CA VAL A 81 23.77 4.68 9.95
C VAL A 81 24.01 4.68 8.43
N ILE A 82 22.94 4.68 7.63
CA ILE A 82 23.02 4.74 6.17
C ILE A 82 23.64 6.05 5.72
N GLN A 83 23.20 7.17 6.32
CA GLN A 83 23.76 8.50 6.06
C GLN A 83 25.22 8.60 6.49
N HIS A 84 25.55 8.11 7.69
CA HIS A 84 26.93 8.04 8.18
C HIS A 84 27.84 7.20 7.28
N SER A 85 27.29 6.20 6.60
CA SER A 85 28.02 5.36 5.64
C SER A 85 28.05 5.93 4.22
N GLY A 86 27.44 7.10 3.98
CA GLY A 86 27.37 7.73 2.65
C GLY A 86 26.54 6.94 1.64
N LEU A 87 25.65 6.07 2.10
CA LEU A 87 24.87 5.19 1.24
C LEU A 87 23.53 5.82 0.85
N CYS A 88 23.03 5.42 -0.32
CA CYS A 88 21.73 5.88 -0.81
C CYS A 88 20.58 5.20 -0.05
N LEU A 89 19.81 5.99 0.70
CA LEU A 89 18.71 5.49 1.53
C LEU A 89 17.62 4.75 0.75
N TYR A 90 17.35 5.16 -0.48
CA TYR A 90 16.36 4.52 -1.36
C TYR A 90 16.67 3.04 -1.66
N ASN A 91 17.93 2.60 -1.49
CA ASN A 91 18.34 1.20 -1.68
C ASN A 91 17.93 0.29 -0.51
N PHE A 92 17.56 0.88 0.62
CA PHE A 92 17.22 0.18 1.87
C PHE A 92 15.72 0.17 2.17
N VAL A 93 14.92 0.80 1.32
CA VAL A 93 13.46 0.86 1.39
C VAL A 93 12.87 -0.26 0.55
N ASP A 94 11.89 -0.98 1.10
CA ASP A 94 11.19 -2.02 0.36
C ASP A 94 10.42 -1.46 -0.84
N GLU A 95 10.27 -2.30 -1.88
CA GLU A 95 9.63 -1.90 -3.14
C GLU A 95 8.18 -1.45 -2.98
N TYR A 96 7.50 -1.95 -1.94
CA TYR A 96 6.12 -1.57 -1.60
C TYR A 96 5.94 -0.05 -1.43
N TYR A 97 7.00 0.65 -1.03
CA TYR A 97 6.99 2.11 -0.84
C TYR A 97 7.38 2.90 -2.09
N LYS A 98 7.85 2.24 -3.16
CA LYS A 98 8.24 2.90 -4.41
C LYS A 98 7.01 3.33 -5.20
N ALA A 99 7.06 4.54 -5.76
CA ALA A 99 5.98 5.09 -6.57
C ALA A 99 5.67 4.22 -7.79
N GLU A 100 6.68 3.57 -8.36
CA GLU A 100 6.52 2.63 -9.47
C GLU A 100 5.68 1.41 -9.09
N PHE A 101 5.96 0.78 -7.95
CA PHE A 101 5.19 -0.36 -7.46
C PHE A 101 3.72 0.02 -7.19
N TYR A 102 3.50 1.22 -6.62
CA TYR A 102 2.17 1.76 -6.43
C TYR A 102 1.44 1.96 -7.78
N ARG A 103 2.09 2.59 -8.76
CA ARG A 103 1.53 2.77 -10.10
C ARG A 103 1.17 1.44 -10.76
N ALA A 104 2.04 0.45 -10.67
CA ALA A 104 1.79 -0.89 -11.20
C ALA A 104 0.55 -1.53 -10.53
N THR A 105 0.42 -1.39 -9.22
CA THR A 105 -0.72 -1.92 -8.44
C THR A 105 -2.06 -1.34 -8.89
N TYR A 106 -2.12 -0.05 -9.25
CA TYR A 106 -3.36 0.63 -9.66
C TYR A 106 -3.47 0.85 -11.17
N ALA A 107 -2.62 0.24 -11.98
CA ALA A 107 -2.62 0.44 -13.43
C ALA A 107 -3.91 -0.07 -14.08
N THR A 108 -4.42 -1.21 -13.58
CA THR A 108 -5.59 -1.90 -14.11
C THR A 108 -6.88 -1.39 -13.46
N PRO A 109 -7.86 -0.91 -14.27
CA PRO A 109 -9.16 -0.55 -13.74
C PRO A 109 -9.94 -1.81 -13.33
N ILE A 110 -10.64 -1.73 -12.19
CA ILE A 110 -11.70 -2.69 -11.86
C ILE A 110 -12.97 -2.20 -12.51
N PHE A 111 -13.61 -3.04 -13.32
CA PHE A 111 -14.89 -2.73 -13.97
C PHE A 111 -16.07 -3.07 -13.05
N PRO A 112 -17.23 -2.39 -13.19
CA PRO A 112 -18.42 -2.79 -12.47
C PRO A 112 -18.84 -4.14 -12.98
N ILE A 113 -19.25 -5.02 -12.06
CA ILE A 113 -20.10 -6.13 -12.47
C ILE A 113 -21.37 -5.45 -12.97
N PRO A 114 -21.73 -5.60 -14.25
CA PRO A 114 -23.01 -5.08 -14.72
C PRO A 114 -24.09 -5.65 -13.82
N ASP A 115 -25.03 -4.81 -13.38
CA ASP A 115 -26.20 -5.29 -12.67
C ASP A 115 -26.77 -6.44 -13.50
N ILE A 116 -27.00 -7.60 -12.86
CA ILE A 116 -27.79 -8.65 -13.47
C ILE A 116 -29.05 -7.94 -13.90
N GLU A 117 -29.25 -7.79 -15.22
CA GLU A 117 -30.47 -7.22 -15.75
C GLU A 117 -31.59 -7.90 -14.98
N LYS A 118 -32.36 -7.12 -14.21
CA LYS A 118 -33.54 -7.65 -13.55
C LYS A 118 -34.24 -8.47 -14.63
N PRO A 119 -34.50 -9.77 -14.41
CA PRO A 119 -35.19 -10.57 -15.41
C PRO A 119 -36.41 -9.76 -15.82
N PRO A 120 -36.65 -9.56 -17.13
CA PRO A 120 -37.53 -8.53 -17.63
C PRO A 120 -38.81 -8.52 -16.81
N THR A 121 -39.03 -7.43 -16.08
CA THR A 121 -40.31 -7.17 -15.39
C THR A 121 -41.36 -7.16 -16.48
N GLY A 122 -42.18 -8.20 -16.55
CA GLY A 122 -42.96 -8.50 -17.74
C GLY A 122 -42.98 -9.95 -18.20
N VAL A 123 -42.48 -10.92 -17.42
CA VAL A 123 -42.83 -12.34 -17.66
C VAL A 123 -44.31 -12.53 -17.32
N LYS A 124 -45.17 -12.22 -18.29
CA LYS A 124 -46.62 -12.42 -18.19
C LYS A 124 -46.91 -13.90 -17.97
N CYS A 125 -47.77 -14.20 -17.01
CA CYS A 125 -48.23 -15.57 -16.81
C CYS A 125 -48.91 -16.07 -18.10
N LYS A 126 -48.37 -17.14 -18.72
CA LYS A 126 -48.94 -17.74 -19.95
C LYS A 126 -50.40 -18.20 -19.83
N ARG A 127 -50.95 -18.27 -18.61
CA ARG A 127 -52.34 -18.67 -18.34
C ARG A 127 -53.31 -17.49 -18.28
N CYS A 128 -52.93 -16.36 -17.69
CA CYS A 128 -53.85 -15.23 -17.48
C CYS A 128 -53.42 -13.92 -18.14
N GLY A 129 -52.20 -13.82 -18.68
CA GLY A 129 -51.71 -12.62 -19.35
C GLY A 129 -51.36 -11.42 -18.44
N CYS A 130 -51.59 -11.51 -17.12
CA CYS A 130 -51.27 -10.45 -16.14
C CYS A 130 -49.85 -10.56 -15.56
N CYS A 131 -49.32 -9.42 -15.08
CA CYS A 131 -47.93 -9.25 -14.64
C CYS A 131 -47.65 -9.69 -13.18
N ASP A 132 -46.46 -10.27 -13.02
CA ASP A 132 -45.41 -10.17 -11.99
C ASP A 132 -45.58 -10.67 -10.53
N LEU A 133 -46.76 -11.03 -10.03
CA LEU A 133 -46.86 -11.49 -8.62
C LEU A 133 -47.03 -13.00 -8.41
N HIS A 134 -47.07 -13.81 -9.47
CA HIS A 134 -47.24 -15.25 -9.34
C HIS A 134 -46.72 -16.05 -10.54
N SER A 135 -46.34 -17.32 -10.29
CA SER A 135 -45.92 -18.26 -11.32
C SER A 135 -47.13 -18.98 -11.96
N ARG A 136 -46.96 -19.66 -13.11
CA ARG A 136 -48.01 -20.49 -13.73
C ARG A 136 -48.62 -21.49 -12.74
N ARG A 137 -47.82 -22.01 -11.80
CA ARG A 137 -48.24 -22.99 -10.78
C ARG A 137 -49.15 -22.37 -9.71
N THR A 138 -49.01 -21.08 -9.46
CA THR A 138 -49.76 -20.36 -8.42
C THR A 138 -50.88 -19.49 -8.99
N CYS A 139 -51.19 -19.64 -10.29
CA CYS A 139 -52.24 -18.91 -10.99
C CYS A 139 -53.64 -19.52 -10.77
N LYS A 140 -54.59 -18.72 -10.27
CA LYS A 140 -55.99 -19.11 -10.00
C LYS A 140 -56.97 -18.86 -11.17
N ALA A 141 -56.50 -18.38 -12.33
CA ALA A 141 -57.36 -18.21 -13.49
C ALA A 141 -57.92 -19.57 -13.98
N PRO A 142 -59.09 -19.63 -14.62
CA PRO A 142 -59.60 -20.84 -15.27
C PRO A 142 -58.59 -21.42 -16.29
N ILE A 143 -58.71 -22.70 -16.64
CA ILE A 143 -57.97 -23.29 -17.78
C ILE A 143 -58.62 -22.80 -19.06
#